data_AF-A0A917IAK3-F1
#
_entry.id   AF-A0A917IAK3-F1
#
_cell.length_a   1.000
_cell.length_b   1.000
_cell.length_c   1.000
_cell.angle_alpha   90.00
_cell.angle_beta   90.00
_cell.angle_gamma   90.00
#
_symmetry.space_group_name_H-M   'P 1'
#
loop_
_entity.id
_entity.type
_entity.pdbx_description
1 polymer ?
#
loop_
_entity_poly.entity_id
_entity_poly.type
_entity_poly.pdbx_seq_one_letter_code
_entity_poly.pdbx_strand_id
1 'polypeptide(L)'
;MREIHRWQGASGQWYDHGVHPFAQVHCAAANFIMVRRERNGACSPLYIGEAADFHQRFLCDPKRLAALAMGANEIHILLGGASTDRRARIDFDLRRAHPTPLNQRAGSGA
;
A
#
# COMPACT_ATOMS: atom_id res chain seq x y z
N MET A 1 -12.75 -14.77 -8.40
CA MET A 1 -12.94 -14.18 -7.05
C MET A 1 -11.80 -13.21 -6.83
N ARG A 2 -12.04 -11.96 -6.37
CA ARG A 2 -10.93 -11.05 -6.00
C ARG A 2 -10.40 -11.53 -4.65
N GLU A 3 -9.10 -11.83 -4.56
CA GLU A 3 -8.46 -12.25 -3.30
C GLU A 3 -8.48 -11.07 -2.30
N ILE A 4 -8.69 -11.38 -1.02
CA ILE A 4 -8.69 -10.40 0.08
C ILE A 4 -7.54 -10.74 1.02
N HIS A 5 -6.74 -9.73 1.36
CA HIS A 5 -5.69 -9.81 2.38
C HIS A 5 -6.02 -8.85 3.53
N ARG A 6 -5.86 -9.31 4.77
CA ARG A 6 -6.11 -8.49 5.97
C ARG A 6 -4.80 -8.04 6.58
N TRP A 7 -4.65 -6.73 6.79
CA TRP A 7 -3.50 -6.16 7.48
C TRP A 7 -3.95 -5.63 8.84
N GLN A 8 -3.23 -5.99 9.90
CA GLN A 8 -3.48 -5.45 11.23
C GLN A 8 -2.69 -4.16 11.42
N GLY A 9 -3.34 -3.09 11.89
CA GLY A 9 -2.66 -1.86 12.29
C GLY A 9 -2.08 -1.94 13.70
N ALA A 10 -1.29 -0.93 14.09
CA ALA A 10 -0.65 -0.89 15.41
C ALA A 10 -1.66 -0.77 16.55
N SER A 11 -2.87 -0.28 16.26
CA SER A 11 -4.01 -0.26 17.16
C SER A 11 -4.62 -1.65 17.42
N GLY A 12 -4.23 -2.68 16.67
CA GLY A 12 -4.84 -4.00 16.69
C GLY A 12 -6.06 -4.15 15.78
N GLN A 13 -6.53 -3.07 15.13
CA GLN A 13 -7.62 -3.14 14.15
C GLN A 13 -7.18 -3.85 12.86
N TRP A 14 -8.11 -4.58 12.24
CA TRP A 14 -7.90 -5.27 10.97
C TRP A 14 -8.52 -4.50 9.80
N TYR A 15 -7.77 -4.39 8.71
CA TYR A 15 -8.18 -3.68 7.50
C TYR A 15 -8.14 -4.62 6.29
N ASP A 16 -9.29 -4.80 5.66
CA ASP A 16 -9.44 -5.69 4.51
C ASP A 16 -9.04 -4.98 3.22
N HIS A 17 -8.15 -5.60 2.47
CA HIS A 17 -7.65 -5.08 1.21
C HIS A 17 -7.91 -6.06 0.07
N GLY A 18 -8.40 -5.55 -1.07
CA GLY A 18 -8.41 -6.31 -2.31
C GLY A 18 -7.00 -6.45 -2.86
N VAL A 19 -6.64 -7.65 -3.29
CA VAL A 19 -5.34 -7.94 -3.91
C VAL A 19 -5.45 -7.76 -5.42
N HIS A 20 -4.56 -6.94 -5.98
CA HIS A 20 -4.50 -6.63 -7.40
C HIS A 20 -3.08 -6.83 -7.93
N PRO A 21 -2.91 -7.28 -9.18
CA PRO A 21 -1.60 -7.25 -9.84
C PRO A 21 -1.07 -5.81 -9.86
N PHE A 22 0.22 -5.62 -9.53
CA PHE A 22 0.81 -4.29 -9.39
C PHE A 22 0.69 -3.41 -10.65
N ALA A 23 0.64 -4.03 -11.83
CA ALA A 23 0.54 -3.34 -13.11
C ALA A 23 -0.90 -2.92 -13.51
N GLN A 24 -1.94 -3.47 -12.88
CA GLN A 24 -3.33 -3.32 -13.32
C GLN A 24 -4.21 -2.75 -12.21
N VAL A 25 -4.10 -1.44 -12.00
CA VAL A 25 -4.72 -0.78 -10.85
C VAL A 25 -5.38 0.52 -11.24
N HIS A 26 -6.69 0.60 -10.99
CA HIS A 26 -7.48 1.81 -11.12
C HIS A 26 -8.38 1.95 -9.90
N CYS A 27 -8.19 3.00 -9.12
CA CYS A 27 -9.13 3.45 -8.10
C CYS A 27 -9.12 4.98 -8.03
N ALA A 28 -10.16 5.58 -7.45
CA ALA A 28 -10.23 7.04 -7.31
C ALA A 28 -9.40 7.52 -6.10
N ALA A 29 -9.79 7.11 -4.89
CA ALA A 29 -9.09 7.40 -3.65
C ALA A 29 -8.99 6.14 -2.80
N ALA A 30 -7.82 5.88 -2.21
CA ALA A 30 -7.61 4.67 -1.41
C ALA A 30 -6.40 4.78 -0.48
N ASN A 31 -6.43 4.01 0.61
CA ASN A 31 -5.21 3.50 1.22
C ASN A 31 -4.73 2.29 0.40
N PHE A 32 -3.43 2.18 0.23
CA PHE A 32 -2.85 1.08 -0.52
C PHE A 32 -1.52 0.63 0.08
N ILE A 33 -1.16 -0.62 -0.23
CA ILE A 33 0.10 -1.23 0.15
C ILE A 33 0.73 -1.82 -1.10
N MET A 34 1.91 -1.35 -1.47
CA MET A 34 2.74 -1.99 -2.49
C MET A 34 3.41 -3.21 -1.87
N VAL A 35 3.24 -4.38 -2.48
CA VAL A 35 3.63 -5.66 -1.89
C VAL A 35 4.50 -6.46 -2.84
N ARG A 36 5.51 -7.12 -2.25
CA ARG A 36 6.16 -8.28 -2.86
C ARG A 36 5.61 -9.53 -2.20
N ARG A 37 4.87 -10.32 -2.96
CA ARG A 37 4.47 -11.67 -2.57
C ARG A 37 5.53 -12.67 -3.01
N GLU A 38 6.05 -13.41 -2.05
CA GLU A 38 6.98 -14.50 -2.28
C GLU A 38 6.26 -15.73 -2.82
N ARG A 39 7.00 -16.68 -3.44
CA ARG A 39 6.41 -17.91 -4.00
C ARG A 39 5.68 -18.77 -2.97
N ASN A 40 6.05 -18.67 -1.69
CA ASN A 40 5.40 -19.36 -0.58
C ASN A 40 4.13 -18.63 -0.06
N GLY A 41 3.73 -17.53 -0.70
CA GLY A 41 2.56 -16.73 -0.33
C GLY A 41 2.82 -15.65 0.72
N ALA A 42 4.03 -15.57 1.30
CA ALA A 42 4.36 -14.53 2.27
C ALA A 42 4.32 -13.14 1.61
N CYS A 43 3.65 -12.20 2.27
CA CYS A 43 3.48 -10.83 1.78
C CYS A 43 4.44 -9.88 2.51
N SER A 44 5.35 -9.25 1.77
CA SER A 44 6.26 -8.23 2.29
C SER A 44 5.78 -6.83 1.86
N PRO A 45 5.36 -5.95 2.80
CA PRO A 45 4.95 -4.59 2.47
C PRO A 45 6.20 -3.72 2.16
N LEU A 46 6.23 -3.14 0.97
CA LEU A 46 7.33 -2.30 0.49
C LEU A 46 7.07 -0.81 0.70
N TYR A 47 5.80 -0.41 0.58
CA TYR A 47 5.33 0.95 0.78
C TYR A 47 3.86 0.95 1.19
N ILE A 48 3.51 1.78 2.15
CA ILE A 48 2.14 2.07 2.56
C ILE A 48 1.88 3.54 2.30
N GLY A 49 0.74 3.84 1.71
CA GLY A 49 0.34 5.21 1.42
C GLY A 49 -1.16 5.38 1.32
N GLU A 50 -1.56 6.63 1.17
CA GLU A 50 -2.91 7.00 0.78
C GLU A 50 -2.90 7.98 -0.39
N ALA A 51 -3.97 7.94 -1.19
CA ALA A 51 -4.15 8.83 -2.32
C ALA A 51 -5.59 9.34 -2.35
N ALA A 52 -5.74 10.65 -2.54
CA ALA A 52 -7.01 11.29 -2.90
C ALA A 52 -7.31 11.16 -4.40
N ASP A 53 -6.26 11.16 -5.23
CA ASP A 53 -6.27 10.74 -6.63
C ASP A 53 -5.17 9.70 -6.83
N PHE A 54 -5.57 8.44 -6.95
CA PHE A 54 -4.64 7.34 -7.10
C PHE A 54 -3.96 7.33 -8.47
N HIS A 55 -4.65 7.75 -9.54
CA HIS A 55 -4.07 7.72 -10.88
C HIS A 55 -2.95 8.74 -11.02
N GLN A 56 -3.16 9.95 -10.49
CA GLN A 56 -2.16 11.00 -10.47
C GLN A 56 -0.97 10.66 -9.56
N ARG A 57 -1.22 10.05 -8.40
CA ARG A 57 -0.16 9.73 -7.44
C ARG A 57 0.61 8.47 -7.82
N PHE A 58 -0.07 7.36 -8.09
CA PHE A 58 0.60 6.06 -8.29
C PHE A 58 1.46 6.03 -9.55
N LEU A 59 1.00 6.58 -10.68
CA LEU A 59 1.75 6.50 -11.93
C LEU A 59 3.05 7.30 -11.90
N CYS A 60 3.07 8.41 -11.16
CA CYS A 60 4.19 9.36 -11.13
C CYS A 60 5.04 9.28 -9.85
N ASP A 61 4.66 8.45 -8.85
CA ASP A 61 5.42 8.36 -7.60
C ASP A 61 6.78 7.66 -7.84
N PRO A 62 7.92 8.31 -7.52
CA PRO A 62 9.25 7.66 -7.58
C PRO A 62 9.32 6.35 -6.79
N LYS A 63 8.50 6.22 -5.74
CA LYS A 63 8.39 4.99 -4.95
C LYS A 63 7.79 3.83 -5.71
N ARG A 64 6.98 4.06 -6.75
CA ARG A 64 6.49 2.98 -7.62
C ARG A 64 7.64 2.31 -8.37
N LEU A 65 8.53 3.11 -8.96
CA LEU A 65 9.72 2.58 -9.64
C LEU A 65 10.66 1.89 -8.64
N ALA A 66 10.85 2.47 -7.46
CA ALA A 66 11.64 1.83 -6.40
C ALA A 66 11.02 0.51 -5.93
N ALA A 67 9.69 0.43 -5.78
CA ALA A 67 9.00 -0.78 -5.40
C ALA A 67 9.13 -1.87 -6.47
N LEU A 68 9.00 -1.52 -7.76
CA LEU A 68 9.26 -2.42 -8.88
C LEU A 68 10.69 -2.96 -8.84
N ALA A 69 11.69 -2.09 -8.64
CA ALA A 69 13.08 -2.50 -8.50
C ALA A 69 13.32 -3.43 -7.29
N MET A 70 12.47 -3.35 -6.26
CA MET A 70 12.48 -4.24 -5.10
C MET A 70 11.64 -5.52 -5.27
N GLY A 71 11.02 -5.71 -6.44
CA GLY A 71 10.24 -6.90 -6.80
C GLY A 71 8.75 -6.82 -6.46
N ALA A 72 8.18 -5.62 -6.31
CA ALA A 72 6.74 -5.48 -6.13
C ALA A 72 5.96 -6.17 -7.26
N ASN A 73 5.01 -7.03 -6.89
CA ASN A 73 4.17 -7.79 -7.83
C ASN A 73 2.67 -7.65 -7.53
N GLU A 74 2.31 -7.13 -6.36
CA GLU A 74 0.93 -6.89 -5.95
C GLU A 74 0.75 -5.49 -5.38
N ILE A 75 -0.46 -4.97 -5.50
CA ILE A 75 -0.95 -3.87 -4.67
C ILE A 75 -2.18 -4.33 -3.91
N HIS A 76 -2.23 -3.98 -2.63
CA HIS A 76 -3.36 -4.25 -1.77
C HIS A 76 -4.11 -2.93 -1.55
N ILE A 77 -5.38 -2.86 -1.92
CA ILE A 77 -6.18 -1.63 -1.88
C ILE A 77 -7.29 -1.78 -0.85
N LEU A 78 -7.38 -0.83 0.08
CA LEU A 78 -8.37 -0.86 1.15
C LEU A 78 -9.79 -0.93 0.56
N LEU A 79 -10.58 -1.88 1.04
CA LEU A 79 -11.99 -2.03 0.66
C LEU A 79 -12.89 -1.07 1.45
N GLY A 80 -14.02 -0.70 0.83
CA GLY A 80 -15.10 0.03 1.50
C GLY A 80 -14.99 1.56 1.47
N GLY A 81 -13.92 2.11 0.89
CA GLY A 81 -13.73 3.57 0.81
C GLY A 81 -13.57 4.22 2.18
N ALA A 82 -12.82 5.31 2.25
CA ALA A 82 -12.63 6.06 3.48
C ALA A 82 -12.62 7.55 3.19
N SER A 83 -13.15 8.35 4.12
CA SER A 83 -12.95 9.81 4.11
C SER A 83 -11.46 10.13 4.21
N THR A 84 -11.06 11.34 3.83
CA THR A 84 -9.65 11.77 3.89
C THR A 84 -9.04 11.58 5.28
N ASP A 85 -9.74 12.02 6.33
CA ASP A 85 -9.26 11.85 7.72
C ASP A 85 -9.12 10.39 8.12
N ARG A 86 -10.07 9.54 7.68
CA ARG A 86 -10.02 8.11 7.95
C ARG A 86 -8.86 7.45 7.20
N ARG A 87 -8.57 7.85 5.96
CA ARG A 87 -7.42 7.34 5.21
C ARG A 87 -6.11 7.71 5.88
N ALA A 88 -5.96 8.95 6.34
CA ALA A 88 -4.76 9.39 7.06
C ALA A 88 -4.55 8.60 8.36
N ARG A 89 -5.61 8.33 9.13
CA ARG A 89 -5.54 7.50 10.34
C ARG A 89 -5.15 6.05 10.04
N ILE A 90 -5.71 5.45 8.99
CA ILE A 90 -5.39 4.09 8.56
C ILE A 90 -3.94 4.00 8.06
N ASP A 91 -3.48 4.96 7.26
CA ASP A 91 -2.08 5.04 6.80
C ASP A 91 -1.13 5.06 8.00
N PHE A 92 -1.38 5.96 8.95
CA PHE A 92 -0.57 6.08 10.15
C PHE A 92 -0.54 4.79 10.97
N ASP A 93 -1.69 4.16 11.17
CA ASP A 93 -1.81 2.94 11.98
C ASP A 93 -1.10 1.75 11.32
N LEU A 94 -1.27 1.58 10.01
CA LEU A 94 -0.61 0.53 9.24
C LEU A 94 0.92 0.74 9.18
N ARG A 95 1.39 1.96 8.96
CA ARG A 95 2.83 2.27 8.92
C ARG A 95 3.54 2.02 10.24
N ARG A 96 2.83 2.17 11.37
CA ARG A 96 3.38 1.85 12.70
C ARG A 96 3.45 0.35 12.97
N ALA A 97 2.53 -0.45 12.42
CA ALA A 97 2.57 -1.90 12.54
C ALA A 97 3.56 -2.55 11.56
N HIS A 98 3.73 -1.96 10.38
CA HIS A 98 4.48 -2.54 9.28
C HIS A 98 5.58 -1.60 8.84
N PRO A 99 6.81 -1.74 9.38
CA PRO A 99 7.97 -1.02 8.88
C PRO A 99 8.18 -1.36 7.41
N THR A 100 8.17 -0.35 6.54
CA THR A 100 8.43 -0.56 5.11
C THR A 100 9.69 0.17 4.66
N PRO A 101 10.47 -0.43 3.74
CA PRO A 101 11.70 0.17 3.27
C PRO A 101 11.48 1.52 2.59
N LEU A 102 10.38 1.71 1.85
CA LEU A 102 10.15 2.95 1.09
C LEU A 102 9.45 4.04 1.91
N ASN A 103 8.78 3.73 3.03
CA ASN A 103 8.34 4.76 3.98
C ASN A 103 9.48 5.26 4.87
N GLN A 104 10.52 4.44 5.10
CA GLN A 104 11.66 4.78 5.96
C GLN A 104 12.75 5.58 5.24
N ARG A 105 12.82 5.52 3.91
CA ARG A 105 13.79 6.25 3.07
C ARG A 105 13.53 7.77 2.97
N ALA A 106 12.90 8.38 3.96
CA ALA A 106 12.75 9.82 4.02
C ALA A 106 14.14 10.46 4.32
N GLY A 107 14.90 10.79 3.27
CA GLY A 107 16.11 11.62 3.41
C GLY A 107 17.33 11.23 2.58
N SER A 108 17.20 10.95 1.29
CA SER A 108 18.37 10.89 0.40
C SER A 108 17.99 11.39 -0.99
N GLY A 109 17.86 12.71 -1.12
CA GLY A 109 17.54 13.35 -2.39
C GLY A 109 17.35 14.84 -2.17
N ALA A 110 18.42 15.57 -2.50
CA ALA A 110 18.58 17.00 -2.73
C ALA A 110 17.32 17.86 -2.83
#